data_AF-A0A1T5I5V4-F1
#
_entry.id   AF-A0A1T5I5V4-F1
#
_cell.length_a   1.000
_cell.length_b   1.000
_cell.length_c   1.000
_cell.angle_alpha   90.00
_cell.angle_beta   90.00
_cell.angle_gamma   90.00
#
_symmetry.space_group_name_H-M   'P 1'
#
loop_
_entity.id
_entity.type
_entity.pdbx_description
1 polymer ?
#
loop_
_entity_poly.entity_id
_entity_poly.type
_entity_poly.pdbx_seq_one_letter_code
_entity_poly.pdbx_strand_id
1 'polypeptide(L)' 'MPRDDYETRHKRQVQGIAKSKAEGKYSGHRRINESQHQDIRDQLSLRCSYSDIQQKLGCSGAAIARVAKIFKKPN' A
#
# COMPACT_ATOMS: atom_id res chain seq x y z
N MET A 1 -23.84 -33.49 -6.11
CA MET A 1 -22.64 -34.15 -5.55
C MET A 1 -21.73 -33.10 -4.91
N PRO A 2 -20.81 -33.46 -3.99
CA PRO A 2 -19.93 -32.50 -3.30
C PRO A 2 -19.11 -31.56 -4.22
N ARG A 3 -18.93 -31.96 -5.48
CA ARG A 3 -18.25 -31.18 -6.53
C ARG A 3 -19.13 -30.06 -7.10
N ASP A 4 -20.43 -30.29 -7.23
CA ASP A 4 -21.37 -29.33 -7.84
C ASP A 4 -21.56 -28.08 -6.96
N ASP A 5 -21.56 -28.26 -5.63
CA ASP A 5 -21.63 -27.17 -4.66
C ASP A 5 -20.36 -26.29 -4.67
N TYR A 6 -19.19 -26.90 -4.86
CA TYR A 6 -17.91 -26.16 -4.95
C TYR A 6 -17.88 -25.26 -6.18
N GLU A 7 -18.24 -25.81 -7.35
CA GLU A 7 -18.28 -25.04 -8.58
C GLU A 7 -19.29 -23.89 -8.51
N THR A 8 -20.44 -24.13 -7.91
CA THR A 8 -21.48 -23.11 -7.74
C THR A 8 -21.00 -21.98 -6.83
N ARG A 9 -20.32 -22.31 -5.72
CA ARG A 9 -19.73 -21.32 -4.81
C ARG A 9 -18.64 -20.49 -5.53
N HIS A 10 -17.77 -21.15 -6.28
CA HIS A 10 -16.72 -20.48 -7.04
C HIS A 10 -17.29 -19.53 -8.09
N LYS A 11 -18.29 -19.97 -8.87
CA LYS A 11 -18.98 -19.14 -9.87
C LYS A 11 -19.61 -17.90 -9.24
N ARG A 12 -20.30 -18.05 -8.10
CA ARG A 12 -20.90 -16.91 -7.36
C ARG A 12 -19.85 -15.96 -6.79
N GLN A 13 -18.75 -16.50 -6.25
CA GLN A 13 -17.66 -15.70 -5.73
C GLN A 13 -17.01 -14.86 -6.84
N VAL A 14 -16.73 -15.46 -8.00
CA VAL A 14 -16.17 -14.75 -9.16
C VAL A 14 -17.12 -13.64 -9.62
N GLN A 15 -18.43 -13.91 -9.71
CA GLN A 15 -19.44 -12.89 -10.07
C GLN A 15 -19.47 -11.73 -9.08
N GLY A 16 -19.45 -12.01 -7.77
CA GLY A 16 -19.43 -10.99 -6.73
C GLY A 16 -18.15 -10.13 -6.74
N ILE A 17 -16.99 -10.76 -6.95
CA ILE A 17 -15.71 -10.07 -7.11
C ILE A 17 -15.73 -9.20 -8.36
N ALA A 18 -16.21 -9.72 -9.50
CA ALA A 18 -16.28 -8.97 -10.76
C ALA A 18 -17.16 -7.72 -10.62
N LYS A 19 -18.34 -7.86 -10.01
CA LYS A 19 -19.25 -6.74 -9.73
C LYS A 19 -18.60 -5.70 -8.82
N SER A 20 -17.94 -6.13 -7.74
CA SER A 20 -17.30 -5.22 -6.78
C SER A 20 -16.05 -4.54 -7.35
N LYS A 21 -15.34 -5.19 -8.28
CA LYS A 21 -14.24 -4.58 -9.05
C LYS A 21 -14.75 -3.53 -10.04
N ALA A 22 -15.84 -3.81 -10.74
CA ALA A 22 -16.48 -2.86 -11.64
C ALA A 22 -17.02 -1.62 -10.89
N GLU A 23 -17.54 -1.82 -9.67
CA GLU A 23 -17.95 -0.73 -8.77
C GLU A 23 -16.78 0.03 -8.12
N GLY A 24 -15.53 -0.33 -8.41
CA GLY A 24 -14.33 0.37 -7.91
C GLY A 24 -14.08 0.22 -6.41
N LYS A 25 -14.79 -0.67 -5.71
CA LYS A 25 -14.69 -0.86 -4.26
C LYS A 25 -13.35 -1.48 -3.84
N TYR A 26 -12.71 -2.25 -4.72
CA TYR A 26 -11.39 -2.81 -4.45
C TYR A 26 -10.31 -1.74 -4.62
N SER A 27 -9.87 -1.17 -3.50
CA SER A 27 -8.76 -0.20 -3.46
C SER A 27 -7.36 -0.85 -3.43
N GLY A 28 -7.27 -2.18 -3.53
CA GLY A 28 -6.02 -2.93 -3.35
C GLY A 28 -5.53 -2.87 -1.90
N HIS A 29 -4.22 -2.76 -1.72
CA HIS A 29 -3.62 -2.56 -0.39
C HIS A 29 -3.95 -1.17 0.17
N ARG A 30 -3.74 -0.99 1.48
CA ARG A 30 -3.99 0.27 2.17
C ARG A 30 -3.31 1.42 1.41
N ARG A 31 -4.07 2.49 1.18
CA ARG A 31 -3.56 3.69 0.50
C ARG A 31 -2.35 4.23 1.26
N ILE A 32 -1.46 4.83 0.50
CA ILE A 32 -0.27 5.49 1.04
C ILE A 32 -0.76 6.66 1.91
N ASN A 33 -0.21 6.77 3.13
CA ASN A 33 -0.39 7.96 3.94
C ASN A 33 0.47 9.08 3.36
N GLU A 34 -0.13 9.97 2.58
CA GLU A 34 0.59 11.01 1.85
C GLU A 34 1.31 11.98 2.80
N SER A 35 0.69 12.37 3.92
CA SER A 35 1.31 13.22 4.94
C SER A 35 2.59 12.60 5.50
N GLN A 36 2.55 11.33 5.94
CA GLN A 36 3.76 10.66 6.44
C GLN A 36 4.86 10.58 5.37
N HIS A 37 4.50 10.39 4.10
CA HIS A 37 5.47 10.37 3.01
C HIS A 37 6.06 11.76 2.74
N GLN A 38 5.29 12.83 2.88
CA GLN A 38 5.78 14.21 2.77
C GLN A 38 6.77 14.52 3.89
N ASP A 39 6.42 14.22 5.15
CA ASP A 39 7.31 14.48 6.28
C ASP A 39 8.65 13.72 6.15
N ILE A 40 8.61 12.48 5.65
CA ILE A 40 9.82 11.70 5.38
C ILE A 40 10.65 12.35 4.26
N ARG A 41 10.02 12.87 3.19
CA ARG A 41 10.74 13.56 2.11
C ARG A 41 11.43 14.82 2.62
N ASP A 42 10.77 15.59 3.47
CA ASP A 42 11.32 16.80 4.04
C ASP A 42 12.55 16.48 4.92
N GLN A 43 12.46 15.43 5.74
CA GLN A 43 13.61 15.00 6.55
C GLN A 43 14.76 14.40 5.72
N LEU A 44 14.46 13.71 4.63
CA LEU A 44 15.48 13.22 3.69
C LEU A 44 16.17 14.38 2.96
N SER A 45 15.43 15.45 2.62
CA SER A 45 15.98 16.68 2.05
C SER A 45 16.95 17.38 3.02
N LEU A 46 16.61 17.36 4.31
CA LEU A 46 17.45 17.87 5.41
C LEU A 46 18.66 16.96 5.74
N ARG A 47 18.90 15.88 4.99
CA ARG A 47 19.99 14.90 5.20
C ARG A 47 20.00 14.26 6.60
N CYS A 48 18.82 14.11 7.23
CA CYS A 48 18.71 13.42 8.52
C CYS A 48 19.00 11.91 8.39
N SER A 49 19.53 11.30 9.46
CA SER A 49 19.77 9.85 9.50
C SER A 49 18.47 9.06 9.60
N TYR A 50 18.49 7.82 9.12
CA TYR A 50 17.31 6.94 9.16
C TYR A 50 16.81 6.73 10.58
N SER A 51 17.70 6.50 11.56
CA SER A 51 17.31 6.32 12.96
C SER A 51 16.61 7.55 13.54
N ASP A 52 17.09 8.76 13.21
CA ASP A 52 16.49 10.01 13.69
C ASP A 52 15.08 10.19 13.11
N ILE A 53 14.90 9.86 11.83
CA ILE A 53 13.60 9.92 11.16
C ILE A 53 12.64 8.90 11.79
N GLN A 54 13.10 7.68 12.09
CA GLN A 54 12.28 6.68 12.76
C GLN A 54 11.86 7.13 14.15
N GLN A 55 12.76 7.74 14.94
CA GLN A 55 12.45 8.22 16.28
C GLN A 55 11.49 9.41 16.27
N LYS A 56 11.68 10.36 15.34
CA LYS A 56 10.82 11.56 15.22
C LYS A 56 9.41 11.24 14.71
N LEU A 57 9.30 10.38 13.69
CA LEU A 57 8.03 10.09 13.00
C LEU A 57 7.35 8.80 13.45
N GLY A 58 8.01 7.98 14.29
CA GLY A 58 7.50 6.66 14.69
C GLY A 58 7.31 5.70 13.52
N CYS A 59 8.01 5.93 12.40
CA CYS A 59 7.85 5.16 11.17
C CYS A 59 8.84 3.99 11.09
N SER A 60 8.49 2.94 10.33
CA SER A 60 9.42 1.85 10.08
C SER A 60 10.50 2.24 9.07
N GLY A 61 11.71 1.70 9.22
CA GLY A 61 12.80 1.90 8.26
C GLY A 61 12.42 1.47 6.83
N ALA A 62 11.52 0.49 6.70
CA ALA A 62 10.95 0.08 5.42
C ALA A 62 10.05 1.16 4.77
N ALA A 63 9.35 1.99 5.56
CA ALA A 63 8.62 3.14 5.04
C ALA A 63 9.60 4.18 4.47
N ILE A 64 10.66 4.51 5.21
CA ILE A 64 11.70 5.45 4.76
C ILE A 64 12.38 4.94 3.48
N ALA A 65 12.77 3.66 3.43
CA ALA A 65 13.38 3.06 2.25
C ALA A 65 12.48 3.12 1.00
N ARG A 66 11.18 2.86 1.16
CA ARG A 66 10.20 3.00 0.06
C ARG A 66 10.11 4.44 -0.43
N VAL A 67 10.01 5.42 0.48
CA VAL A 67 9.96 6.85 0.13
C VAL A 67 11.26 7.29 -0.53
N ALA A 68 12.42 6.92 0.01
CA ALA A 68 13.73 7.24 -0.54
C ALA A 68 13.92 6.67 -1.96
N LYS A 69 13.42 5.46 -2.23
CA LYS A 69 13.46 4.86 -3.57
C LYS A 69 12.59 5.64 -4.57
N ILE A 70 11.41 6.08 -4.15
CA ILE A 70 10.52 6.93 -4.97
C ILE A 70 11.17 8.30 -5.21
N PHE A 71 11.79 8.88 -4.17
CA PHE A 71 12.42 10.20 -4.23
C PHE A 71 13.71 10.22 -5.08
N LYS A 72 14.53 9.17 -5.00
CA LYS A 72 15.80 9.08 -5.74
C LYS A 72 15.61 8.78 -7.23
N LYS A 73 14.47 8.23 -7.65
CA LYS A 73 14.25 7.89 -9.05
C LYS A 73 14.14 9.20 -9.86
N PRO A 74 15.09 9.53 -10.75
CA PRO A 74 14.86 10.61 -11.70
C PRO A 74 13.73 10.16 -12.63
N ASN A 75 12.88 11.10 -13.04
CA ASN A 75 11.91 10.90 -14.12
C ASN A 75 12.63 10.41 -15.38
#